data_AF-A0A3D4FY36-F1
#
_entry.id   AF-A0A3D4FY36-F1
#
_cell.length_a   1.000
_cell.length_b   1.000
_cell.length_c   1.000
_cell.angle_alpha   90.00
_cell.angle_beta   90.00
_cell.angle_gamma   90.00
#
_symmetry.space_group_name_H-M   'P 1'
#
loop_
_entity.id
_entity.type
_entity.pdbx_description
1 polymer ?
#
loop_
_entity_poly.entity_id
_entity_poly.type
_entity_poly.pdbx_seq_one_letter_code
_entity_poly.pdbx_strand_id
1 'polypeptide(L)'
;MVYRDERGVEYDPVPFPTHEVTDAVAVDARRVHRSAPRRTTPPYTGNDGAELAQQPRSHRRRWTDWQWLAFEEHRRCVQELSAKDEPFAAVMVVRPHDPAPR
;
A
#
# COMPACT_ATOMS: atom_id res chain seq x y z
N MET A 1 -48.75 20.58 -11.37
CA MET A 1 -48.20 21.86 -11.88
C MET A 1 -47.10 21.49 -12.85
N VAL A 2 -47.26 21.78 -14.14
CA VAL A 2 -46.25 21.52 -15.17
C VAL A 2 -45.42 22.80 -15.31
N TYR A 3 -44.11 22.70 -15.22
CA TYR A 3 -43.23 23.86 -15.40
C TYR A 3 -42.92 24.02 -16.88
N ARG A 4 -43.12 25.21 -17.43
CA ARG A 4 -42.81 25.53 -18.82
C ARG A 4 -41.83 26.69 -18.88
N ASP A 5 -40.75 26.51 -19.63
CA ASP A 5 -39.73 27.55 -19.78
C ASP A 5 -40.10 28.56 -20.88
N GLU A 6 -39.33 29.65 -20.97
CA GLU A 6 -39.51 30.71 -21.97
C GLU A 6 -39.29 30.24 -23.42
N ARG A 7 -38.70 29.05 -23.60
CA ARG A 7 -38.49 28.38 -24.89
C ARG A 7 -39.62 27.42 -25.23
N GLY A 8 -40.64 27.34 -24.38
CA GLY A 8 -41.84 26.54 -24.58
C GLY A 8 -41.69 25.06 -24.25
N VAL A 9 -40.58 24.65 -23.63
CA VAL A 9 -40.30 23.27 -23.23
C VAL A 9 -41.03 22.97 -21.92
N GLU A 10 -41.84 21.91 -21.93
CA GLU A 10 -42.59 21.45 -20.77
C GLU A 10 -41.79 20.38 -20.02
N TYR A 11 -41.70 20.53 -18.70
CA TYR A 11 -40.99 19.62 -17.82
C TYR A 11 -41.95 18.95 -16.86
N ASP A 12 -41.90 17.63 -16.84
CA ASP A 12 -42.61 16.82 -15.85
C ASP A 12 -41.87 16.88 -14.50
N PRO A 13 -42.55 17.22 -13.39
CA PRO A 13 -41.92 17.27 -12.08
C PRO A 13 -41.52 15.86 -11.64
N VAL A 14 -40.21 15.60 -11.62
CA VAL A 14 -39.66 14.36 -11.07
C VAL A 14 -39.64 14.46 -9.54
N PRO A 15 -40.16 13.46 -8.82
CA PRO A 15 -40.12 13.46 -7.37
C PRO A 15 -38.66 13.53 -6.88
N PHE A 16 -38.41 14.40 -5.89
CA PHE A 16 -37.10 14.48 -5.26
C PHE A 16 -36.75 13.12 -4.64
N PRO A 17 -35.50 12.66 -4.77
CA PRO A 17 -35.07 11.43 -4.13
C PRO A 17 -35.18 11.60 -2.61
N THR A 18 -36.23 11.05 -2.02
CA THR A 18 -36.32 10.84 -0.58
C THR A 18 -35.10 10.01 -0.18
N HIS A 19 -34.29 10.54 0.71
CA HIS A 19 -33.14 9.83 1.26
C HIS A 19 -33.67 8.77 2.23
N GLU A 20 -34.37 7.77 1.70
CA GLU A 20 -34.68 6.56 2.45
C GLU A 20 -33.35 5.85 2.65
N VAL A 21 -32.82 5.99 3.86
CA VAL A 21 -31.68 5.21 4.34
C VAL A 21 -32.16 3.77 4.40
N THR A 22 -31.94 3.02 3.33
CA THR A 22 -32.10 1.56 3.35
C THR A 22 -31.16 1.03 4.42
N ASP A 23 -31.72 0.40 5.46
CA ASP A 23 -30.96 -0.33 6.46
C ASP A 23 -29.98 -1.28 5.77
N ALA A 24 -28.72 -1.25 6.22
CA ALA A 24 -27.66 -2.02 5.61
C ALA A 24 -27.99 -3.53 5.68
N VAL A 25 -28.35 -4.11 4.54
CA VAL A 25 -28.53 -5.55 4.40
C VAL A 25 -27.16 -6.20 4.46
N ALA A 26 -26.94 -7.05 5.47
CA ALA A 26 -25.72 -7.84 5.58
C ALA A 26 -25.67 -8.85 4.43
N VAL A 27 -24.78 -8.61 3.45
CA VAL A 27 -24.46 -9.59 2.42
C VAL A 27 -23.44 -10.55 3.02
N ASP A 28 -23.86 -11.78 3.31
CA ASP A 28 -22.96 -12.85 3.71
C ASP A 28 -22.00 -13.18 2.56
N ALA A 29 -20.85 -12.50 2.56
CA ALA A 29 -19.77 -12.76 1.62
C ALA A 29 -19.13 -14.11 1.97
N ARG A 30 -19.65 -15.20 1.40
CA ARG A 30 -19.03 -16.52 1.49
C ARG A 30 -17.63 -16.41 0.86
N ARG A 31 -16.60 -16.49 1.70
CA ARG A 31 -15.19 -16.41 1.28
C ARG A 31 -14.85 -17.65 0.45
N VAL A 32 -15.09 -17.60 -0.85
CA VAL A 32 -14.72 -18.67 -1.78
C VAL A 32 -13.21 -18.64 -1.93
N HIS A 33 -12.51 -19.59 -1.29
CA HIS A 33 -11.09 -19.82 -1.51
C HIS A 33 -10.88 -20.27 -2.97
N ARG A 34 -10.65 -19.31 -3.87
CA ARG A 34 -10.08 -19.59 -5.18
C ARG A 34 -8.59 -19.87 -4.98
N SER A 35 -8.23 -21.11 -4.69
CA SER A 35 -6.83 -21.52 -4.84
C SER A 35 -6.56 -21.59 -6.35
N ALA A 36 -6.01 -20.51 -6.91
CA ALA A 36 -5.47 -20.58 -8.25
C ALA A 36 -4.33 -21.61 -8.24
N PRO A 37 -4.23 -22.50 -9.26
CA PRO A 37 -3.09 -23.40 -9.38
C PRO A 37 -1.81 -22.56 -9.40
N ARG A 38 -0.98 -22.74 -8.37
CA ARG A 38 0.30 -22.05 -8.26
C ARG A 38 1.18 -22.53 -9.40
N ARG A 39 1.39 -21.68 -10.41
CA ARG A 39 2.41 -21.91 -11.44
C ARG A 39 3.73 -22.17 -10.71
N THR A 40 4.34 -23.32 -10.97
CA THR A 40 5.67 -23.65 -10.49
C THR A 40 6.66 -22.76 -11.24
N THR A 41 7.00 -21.61 -10.66
CA THR A 41 8.10 -20.79 -11.16
C THR A 41 9.38 -21.62 -11.05
N PRO A 42 10.20 -21.73 -12.11
CA PRO A 42 11.46 -22.44 -12.03
C PRO A 42 12.34 -21.83 -10.92
N PRO A 43 13.06 -22.65 -10.15
CA PRO A 43 13.96 -22.13 -9.13
C PRO A 43 15.04 -21.30 -9.80
N TYR A 44 15.21 -20.07 -9.31
CA TYR A 44 16.28 -19.18 -9.76
C TYR A 44 17.65 -19.81 -9.51
N THR A 45 18.51 -19.83 -10.53
CA THR A 45 19.81 -20.49 -10.53
C THR A 45 21.00 -19.53 -10.39
N GLY A 46 20.75 -18.21 -10.40
CA GLY A 46 21.81 -17.22 -10.21
C GLY A 46 22.18 -17.03 -8.73
N ASN A 47 23.17 -16.16 -8.51
CA ASN A 47 23.73 -15.86 -7.20
C ASN A 47 23.61 -14.36 -6.84
N ASP A 48 22.79 -13.59 -7.56
CA ASP A 48 22.58 -12.19 -7.18
C ASP A 48 21.73 -12.12 -5.91
N GLY A 49 22.29 -11.54 -4.85
CA GLY A 49 21.61 -11.37 -3.56
C GLY A 49 20.31 -10.54 -3.65
N ALA A 50 20.24 -9.58 -4.57
CA ALA A 50 19.05 -8.76 -4.77
C ALA A 50 17.92 -9.55 -5.44
N GLU A 51 18.25 -10.38 -6.43
CA GLU A 51 17.29 -11.26 -7.10
C GLU A 51 16.84 -12.40 -6.18
N LEU A 52 17.76 -12.95 -5.38
CA LEU A 52 17.46 -13.94 -4.34
C LEU A 52 16.53 -13.40 -3.26
N ALA A 53 16.64 -12.11 -2.91
CA ALA A 53 15.74 -11.48 -1.94
C ALA A 53 14.29 -11.36 -2.44
N GLN A 54 14.09 -11.28 -3.75
CA GLN A 54 12.77 -11.25 -4.39
C GLN A 54 12.13 -12.66 -4.51
N GLN A 55 12.94 -13.72 -4.40
CA GLN A 55 12.43 -15.08 -4.51
C GLN A 55 11.53 -15.48 -3.33
N PRO A 56 10.52 -16.34 -3.57
CA PRO A 56 9.68 -16.87 -2.51
C PRO A 56 10.48 -17.56 -1.41
N ARG A 57 10.07 -17.40 -0.16
CA ARG A 57 10.69 -18.08 1.00
C ARG A 57 10.70 -19.60 0.85
N SER A 58 9.74 -20.18 0.14
CA SER A 58 9.70 -21.62 -0.16
C SER A 58 10.90 -22.10 -0.98
N HIS A 59 11.52 -21.25 -1.79
CA HIS A 59 12.67 -21.60 -2.64
C HIS A 59 13.96 -21.73 -1.83
N ARG A 60 14.05 -21.08 -0.67
CA ARG A 60 15.25 -21.06 0.20
C ARG A 60 15.67 -22.45 0.69
N ARG A 61 14.75 -23.41 0.73
CA ARG A 61 15.05 -24.81 1.10
C ARG A 61 15.96 -25.52 0.10
N ARG A 62 16.08 -25.00 -1.13
CA ARG A 62 16.87 -25.60 -2.21
C ARG A 62 18.07 -24.75 -2.58
N TRP A 63 18.37 -23.73 -1.79
CA TRP A 63 19.50 -22.85 -2.07
C TRP A 63 20.82 -23.54 -1.78
N THR A 64 21.80 -23.23 -2.62
CA THR A 64 23.19 -23.62 -2.37
C THR A 64 23.82 -22.70 -1.32
N ASP A 65 24.94 -23.12 -0.74
CA ASP A 65 25.67 -22.31 0.24
C ASP A 65 26.07 -20.94 -0.32
N TRP A 66 26.46 -20.90 -1.60
CA TRP A 66 26.78 -19.66 -2.32
C TRP A 66 25.59 -18.70 -2.42
N GLN A 67 24.39 -19.23 -2.66
CA GLN A 67 23.17 -18.43 -2.72
C GLN A 67 22.80 -17.88 -1.34
N TRP A 68 23.00 -18.67 -0.28
CA TRP A 68 22.81 -18.18 1.08
C TRP A 68 23.78 -17.05 1.43
N LEU A 69 25.06 -17.21 1.09
CA LEU A 69 26.06 -16.19 1.31
C LEU A 69 25.71 -14.88 0.60
N ALA A 70 25.40 -14.92 -0.69
CA ALA A 70 25.05 -13.74 -1.46
C ALA A 70 23.77 -13.04 -0.94
N PHE A 71 22.77 -13.82 -0.50
CA PHE A 71 21.56 -13.26 0.11
C PHE A 71 21.84 -12.58 1.45
N GLU A 72 22.70 -13.16 2.29
CA GLU A 72 23.08 -12.59 3.58
C GLU A 72 23.91 -11.31 3.42
N GLU A 73 24.86 -11.29 2.49
CA GLU A 73 25.63 -10.10 2.13
C GLU A 73 24.70 -8.96 1.69
N HIS A 74 23.78 -9.24 0.77
CA HIS A 74 22.80 -8.25 0.33
C HIS A 74 21.92 -7.77 1.50
N ARG A 75 21.44 -8.67 2.37
CA ARG A 75 20.67 -8.28 3.55
C ARG A 75 21.46 -7.35 4.47
N ARG A 76 22.74 -7.65 4.71
CA ARG A 76 23.61 -6.84 5.54
C ARG A 76 23.81 -5.46 4.94
N CYS A 77 24.11 -5.38 3.64
CA CYS A 77 24.24 -4.11 2.91
C CYS A 77 22.95 -3.27 3.01
N VAL A 78 21.79 -3.87 2.81
CA VAL A 78 20.49 -3.16 2.94
C VAL A 78 20.25 -2.66 4.36
N GLN A 79 20.61 -3.45 5.38
CA GLN A 79 20.51 -3.02 6.78
C GLN A 79 21.46 -1.88 7.10
N GLU A 80 22.71 -1.93 6.62
CA GLU A 80 23.69 -0.88 6.80
C GLU A 80 23.28 0.42 6.09
N LEU A 81 22.66 0.33 4.91
CA LEU A 81 22.07 1.49 4.22
C LEU A 81 20.88 2.05 5.01
N SER A 82 19.95 1.19 5.44
CA SER A 82 18.81 1.61 6.24
C SER A 82 19.20 2.24 7.57
N ALA A 83 20.29 1.79 8.20
CA ALA A 83 20.81 2.38 9.43
C ALA A 83 21.44 3.77 9.20
N LYS A 84 22.01 4.02 8.01
CA LYS A 84 22.54 5.33 7.63
C LYS A 84 21.43 6.30 7.20
N ASP A 85 20.34 5.77 6.66
CA ASP A 85 19.16 6.53 6.25
C ASP A 85 18.22 6.88 7.41
N GLU A 86 18.54 6.52 8.66
CA GLU A 86 17.77 6.93 9.82
C GLU A 86 17.83 8.47 9.93
N PRO A 87 16.71 9.19 9.71
CA PRO A 87 16.72 10.63 9.77
C PRO A 87 16.99 11.03 11.22
N PHE A 88 18.19 11.56 11.48
CA PHE A 88 18.51 12.20 12.75
C PHE A 88 17.51 13.35 12.93
N ALA A 89 16.46 13.13 13.72
CA ALA A 89 15.46 14.13 14.00
C ALA A 89 16.16 15.29 14.74
N ALA A 90 16.55 16.31 13.98
CA ALA A 90 17.20 17.50 14.52
C ALA A 90 16.15 18.27 15.34
N VAL A 91 16.19 18.09 16.67
CA VAL A 91 15.35 18.86 17.59
C VAL A 91 15.91 20.27 17.67
N MET A 92 15.30 21.21 16.93
CA MET A 92 15.59 22.64 17.06
C MET A 92 14.86 23.20 18.28
N VAL A 93 15.60 23.48 19.36
CA VAL A 93 15.07 24.22 20.52
C VAL A 93 15.19 25.72 20.23
N VAL A 94 14.11 26.34 19.77
CA VAL A 94 14.03 27.81 19.63
C VAL A 94 13.78 28.41 21.02
N ARG A 95 14.80 29.07 21.58
CA ARG A 95 14.62 29.86 22.81
C ARG A 95 13.98 31.21 22.46
N PRO A 96 12.92 31.64 23.17
CA PRO A 96 12.39 32.98 23.00
C PRO A 96 13.43 34.02 23.41
N HIS A 97 13.57 35.07 22.61
CA HIS A 97 14.46 36.19 22.89
C HIS A 97 13.86 37.03 24.01
N ASP A 98 14.58 37.21 25.12
CA ASP A 98 14.19 38.17 26.15
C ASP A 98 14.16 39.58 25.55
N PRO A 99 13.08 40.36 25.73
CA PRO A 99 13.06 41.76 25.32
C PRO A 99 14.02 42.56 26.21
N ALA A 100 14.85 43.39 25.58
CA ALA A 100 15.84 44.22 26.27
C ALA A 100 15.16 45.14 27.31
N PRO A 101 15.76 45.31 28.51
CA PRO A 101 15.21 46.20 29.52
C PRO A 101 15.32 47.66 29.04
N ARG A 102 14.25 48.42 29.23
CA ARG A 102 14.21 49.87 29.04
C ARG A 102 14.80 50.60 30.24
#